data_AF-A0A926YGQ3-F1
#
_entry.id   AF-A0A926YGQ3-F1
#
_cell.length_a   1.000
_cell.length_b   1.000
_cell.length_c   1.000
_cell.angle_alpha   90.00
_cell.angle_beta   90.00
_cell.angle_gamma   90.00
#
_symmetry.space_group_name_H-M   'P 1'
#
loop_
_entity.id
_entity.type
_entity.pdbx_description
1 polymer ?
#
loop_
_entity_poly.entity_id
_entity_poly.type
_entity_poly.pdbx_seq_one_letter_code
_entity_poly.pdbx_strand_id
1 'polypeptide(L)'
;ALDLAIVGHPAAFCASARVTGALPGQNHAAKSQRTRWEHGHLQTLLTQVPRLLKAALQQRRFDLVAIALDLSVPPLSLLAILWLAATAIALLASAIGGSTVPVLLLALEGGLLLVSILAAWAKFTRRELPLGTLLSVPLYVLWKIPLYLAFLVKPQTQWIRTDRDV
;
A
#
# COMPACT_ATOMS: atom_id res chain seq x y z
N ALA A 1 17.59 6.56 1.22
CA ALA A 1 16.79 7.26 2.25
C ALA A 1 16.76 6.46 3.56
N LEU A 2 16.30 5.20 3.55
CA LEU A 2 16.25 4.36 4.76
C LEU A 2 17.64 4.10 5.36
N ASP A 3 18.66 3.87 4.51
CA ASP A 3 20.06 3.76 4.96
C ASP A 3 20.54 5.01 5.68
N LEU A 4 20.17 6.20 5.16
CA LEU A 4 20.52 7.49 5.78
C LEU A 4 19.82 7.66 7.13
N ALA A 5 18.55 7.27 7.24
CA ALA A 5 17.84 7.29 8.52
C ALA A 5 18.53 6.38 9.57
N ILE A 6 18.99 5.19 9.17
CA ILE A 6 19.73 4.26 10.03
C ILE A 6 21.04 4.87 10.54
N VAL A 7 21.76 5.63 9.71
CA VAL A 7 23.02 6.30 10.12
C VAL A 7 22.80 7.67 10.79
N GLY A 8 21.55 8.07 11.06
CA GLY A 8 21.24 9.28 11.83
C GLY A 8 20.88 10.52 11.00
N HIS A 9 20.66 10.35 9.70
CA HIS A 9 20.27 11.41 8.76
C HIS A 9 18.89 11.13 8.15
N PRO A 10 17.78 11.24 8.92
CA PRO A 10 16.44 11.04 8.39
C PRO A 10 16.05 12.12 7.39
N ALA A 11 15.17 11.76 6.44
CA ALA A 11 14.62 12.73 5.49
C ALA A 11 13.70 13.72 6.22
N ALA A 12 13.82 15.01 5.90
CA ALA A 12 12.93 16.06 6.39
C ALA A 12 11.95 16.50 5.29
N PHE A 13 10.70 16.73 5.67
CA PHE A 13 9.69 17.27 4.75
C PHE A 13 9.93 18.76 4.52
N CYS A 14 9.97 19.17 3.25
CA CYS A 14 10.14 20.56 2.85
C CYS A 14 8.87 21.05 2.14
N ALA A 15 8.00 21.75 2.88
CA ALA A 15 6.70 22.19 2.37
C ALA A 15 6.78 23.20 1.21
N SER A 16 7.91 23.92 1.09
CA SER A 16 8.15 24.89 0.00
C SER A 16 8.65 24.25 -1.29
N ALA A 17 9.14 23.00 -1.24
CA ALA A 17 9.62 22.30 -2.42
C ALA A 17 8.43 21.91 -3.32
N ARG A 18 8.43 22.39 -4.57
CA ARG A 18 7.41 22.06 -5.57
C ARG A 18 8.07 21.34 -6.76
N VAL A 19 7.57 20.14 -7.06
CA VAL A 19 7.97 19.37 -8.23
C VAL A 19 6.73 19.08 -9.06
N THR A 20 6.77 19.45 -10.34
CA THR A 20 5.70 19.17 -11.31
C THR A 20 6.17 18.09 -12.27
N GLY A 21 5.37 17.03 -12.45
CA GLY A 21 5.65 15.96 -13.39
C GLY A 21 4.43 15.66 -14.25
N ALA A 22 4.64 15.33 -15.52
CA ALA A 22 3.59 14.86 -16.40
C ALA A 22 3.29 13.37 -16.14
N LEU A 23 2.01 13.00 -16.19
CA LEU A 23 1.59 11.60 -16.20
C LEU A 23 1.76 11.04 -17.63
N PRO A 24 2.14 9.76 -17.78
CA PRO A 24 2.29 9.16 -19.11
C PRO A 24 0.93 9.10 -19.84
N GLY A 25 0.89 9.54 -21.10
CA GLY A 25 -0.34 9.52 -21.90
C GLY A 25 -0.79 8.12 -22.34
N GLN A 26 0.12 7.13 -22.33
CA GLN A 26 -0.14 5.79 -22.84
C GLN A 26 -0.54 4.79 -21.75
N ASN A 27 -1.66 4.09 -21.95
CA ASN A 27 -2.21 3.08 -21.03
C ASN A 27 -1.24 1.92 -20.73
N HIS A 28 -0.44 1.49 -21.70
CA HIS A 28 0.55 0.42 -21.51
C HIS A 28 1.69 0.85 -20.57
N ALA A 29 2.21 2.07 -20.77
CA ALA A 29 3.24 2.65 -19.91
C ALA A 29 2.74 2.81 -18.46
N ALA A 30 1.49 3.23 -18.28
CA ALA A 30 0.86 3.34 -16.96
C ALA A 30 0.74 1.98 -16.24
N LYS A 31 0.37 0.91 -16.97
CA LYS A 31 0.30 -0.45 -16.40
C LYS A 31 1.68 -0.95 -15.97
N SER A 32 2.70 -0.83 -16.82
CA SER A 32 4.08 -1.23 -16.52
C SER A 32 4.65 -0.46 -15.32
N GLN A 33 4.43 0.86 -15.27
CA GLN A 33 4.83 1.70 -14.15
C GLN A 33 4.18 1.26 -12.84
N ARG A 34 2.87 1.03 -12.85
CA ARG A 34 2.13 0.59 -11.67
C ARG A 34 2.60 -0.76 -11.14
N THR A 35 2.84 -1.75 -12.02
CA THR A 35 3.41 -3.04 -11.60
C THR A 35 4.77 -2.84 -10.92
N ARG A 36 5.65 -2.00 -11.47
CA ARG A 36 6.96 -1.73 -10.85
C ARG A 36 6.85 -1.02 -9.51
N TRP A 37 5.93 -0.06 -9.36
CA TRP A 37 5.72 0.63 -8.09
C TRP A 37 5.24 -0.33 -7.01
N GLU A 38 4.28 -1.19 -7.33
CA GLU A 38 3.73 -2.14 -6.36
C GLU A 38 4.73 -3.23 -6.00
N HIS A 39 5.40 -3.82 -6.99
CA HIS A 39 6.44 -4.83 -6.74
C HIS A 39 7.64 -4.22 -5.98
N GLY A 40 8.03 -3.01 -6.33
CA GLY A 40 9.10 -2.28 -5.64
C GLY A 40 8.74 -1.96 -4.18
N HIS A 41 7.50 -1.55 -3.90
CA HIS A 41 7.02 -1.34 -2.54
C HIS A 41 7.06 -2.63 -1.72
N LEU A 42 6.54 -3.74 -2.27
CA LEU A 42 6.56 -5.04 -1.60
C LEU A 42 7.99 -5.53 -1.32
N GLN A 43 8.89 -5.39 -2.29
CA GLN A 43 10.30 -5.73 -2.10
C GLN A 43 10.95 -4.85 -1.02
N THR A 44 10.65 -3.54 -1.02
CA THR A 44 11.17 -2.60 -0.02
C THR A 44 10.65 -2.95 1.37
N LEU A 45 9.35 -3.26 1.51
CA LEU A 45 8.73 -3.71 2.75
C LEU A 45 9.44 -4.96 3.29
N LEU A 46 9.53 -6.02 2.47
CA LEU A 46 10.08 -7.32 2.89
C LEU A 46 11.56 -7.24 3.26
N THR A 47 12.34 -6.38 2.59
CA THR A 47 13.79 -6.29 2.81
C THR A 47 14.17 -5.26 3.87
N GLN A 48 13.47 -4.13 3.94
CA GLN A 48 13.89 -3.00 4.77
C GLN A 48 13.18 -2.94 6.12
N VAL A 49 11.94 -3.42 6.26
CA VAL A 49 11.25 -3.43 7.56
C VAL A 49 12.03 -4.24 8.61
N PRO A 50 12.48 -5.48 8.35
CA PRO A 50 13.27 -6.24 9.34
C PRO A 50 14.59 -5.54 9.69
N ARG A 51 15.22 -4.90 8.71
CA ARG A 51 16.48 -4.17 8.89
C ARG A 51 16.30 -2.92 9.75
N LEU A 52 15.22 -2.18 9.53
CA LEU A 52 14.84 -1.01 10.34
C LEU A 52 14.51 -1.42 11.77
N LEU A 53 13.74 -2.48 11.98
CA LEU A 53 13.41 -2.98 13.32
C LEU A 53 14.67 -3.47 14.06
N LYS A 54 15.59 -4.16 13.37
CA LYS A 54 16.89 -4.55 13.93
C LYS A 54 17.71 -3.33 14.33
N ALA A 55 17.82 -2.33 13.46
CA ALA A 55 18.55 -1.10 13.75
C ALA A 55 17.89 -0.31 14.91
N ALA A 56 16.56 -0.24 14.96
CA ALA A 56 15.80 0.39 16.03
C ALA A 56 16.12 -0.23 17.40
N LEU A 57 16.16 -1.56 17.46
CA LEU A 57 16.49 -2.29 18.68
C LEU A 57 17.95 -2.09 19.10
N GLN A 58 18.89 -2.21 18.15
CA GLN A 58 20.33 -2.06 18.42
C GLN A 58 20.70 -0.64 18.85
N GLN A 59 20.08 0.38 18.23
CA GLN A 59 20.35 1.79 18.49
C GLN A 59 19.43 2.39 19.56
N ARG A 60 18.43 1.64 20.05
CA ARG A 60 17.37 2.12 20.97
C ARG A 60 16.64 3.35 20.45
N ARG A 61 16.27 3.32 19.16
CA ARG A 61 15.73 4.44 18.40
C ARG A 61 14.30 4.18 17.94
N PHE A 62 13.34 4.81 18.63
CA PHE A 62 11.91 4.66 18.34
C PHE A 62 11.47 5.29 17.01
N ASP A 63 12.20 6.28 16.52
CA ASP A 63 11.98 6.89 15.21
C ASP A 63 12.12 5.85 14.08
N LEU A 64 13.07 4.93 14.19
CA LEU A 64 13.24 3.83 13.24
C LEU A 64 12.07 2.82 13.29
N VAL A 65 11.47 2.61 14.47
CA VAL A 65 10.25 1.79 14.60
C VAL A 65 9.09 2.47 13.87
N ALA A 66 8.91 3.78 14.04
CA ALA A 66 7.87 4.53 13.34
C ALA A 66 8.00 4.43 11.82
N ILE A 67 9.22 4.58 11.28
CA ILE A 67 9.48 4.41 9.84
C ILE A 67 9.21 2.97 9.39
N ALA A 68 9.56 1.97 10.20
CA ALA A 68 9.30 0.57 9.89
C ALA A 68 7.80 0.25 9.83
N LEU A 69 7.02 0.79 10.77
CA LEU A 69 5.56 0.62 10.81
C LEU A 69 4.89 1.30 9.63
N ASP A 70 5.29 2.52 9.27
CA ASP A 70 4.77 3.22 8.09
C ASP A 70 5.05 2.43 6.80
N LEU A 71 6.29 1.94 6.63
CA LEU A 71 6.67 1.12 5.49
C LEU A 71 5.97 -0.26 5.45
N SER A 72 5.54 -0.77 6.60
CA SER A 72 4.87 -2.07 6.71
C SER A 72 3.43 -2.06 6.17
N VAL A 73 2.84 -0.88 5.98
CA VAL A 73 1.50 -0.77 5.40
C VAL A 73 1.58 -1.17 3.92
N PRO A 74 0.88 -2.25 3.50
CA PRO A 74 0.92 -2.68 2.10
C PRO A 74 0.14 -1.70 1.21
N PRO A 75 0.29 -1.79 -0.13
CA PRO A 75 -0.51 -0.98 -1.05
C PRO A 75 -2.01 -1.16 -0.74
N LEU A 76 -2.78 -0.07 -0.73
CA LEU A 76 -4.18 -0.08 -0.25
C LEU A 76 -5.05 -1.19 -0.86
N SER A 77 -4.88 -1.49 -2.13
CA SER A 77 -5.58 -2.58 -2.81
C SER A 77 -5.19 -3.96 -2.28
N LEU A 78 -3.91 -4.19 -1.94
CA LEU A 78 -3.47 -5.42 -1.29
C LEU A 78 -4.01 -5.50 0.14
N LEU A 79 -3.99 -4.40 0.90
CA LEU A 79 -4.57 -4.34 2.24
C LEU A 79 -6.05 -4.76 2.21
N ALA A 80 -6.83 -4.20 1.28
CA ALA A 80 -8.24 -4.55 1.12
C ALA A 80 -8.46 -6.02 0.74
N ILE A 81 -7.61 -6.60 -0.13
CA ILE A 81 -7.68 -8.03 -0.49
C ILE A 81 -7.39 -8.91 0.73
N LEU A 82 -6.34 -8.61 1.49
CA LEU A 82 -5.98 -9.36 2.71
C LEU A 82 -7.08 -9.28 3.76
N TRP A 83 -7.65 -8.09 3.95
CA TRP A 83 -8.78 -7.86 4.85
C TRP A 83 -10.02 -8.64 4.43
N LEU A 84 -10.38 -8.63 3.14
CA LEU A 84 -11.51 -9.42 2.61
C LEU A 84 -11.30 -10.93 2.82
N ALA A 85 -10.09 -11.42 2.53
CA ALA A 85 -9.76 -12.83 2.73
C ALA A 85 -9.82 -13.23 4.21
N ALA A 86 -9.24 -12.42 5.10
CA ALA A 86 -9.29 -12.63 6.55
C ALA A 86 -10.74 -12.62 7.06
N THR A 87 -11.57 -11.69 6.57
CA THR A 87 -12.99 -11.59 6.93
C THR A 87 -13.77 -12.82 6.48
N ALA A 88 -13.55 -13.30 5.26
CA ALA A 88 -14.17 -14.52 4.75
C ALA A 88 -13.78 -15.74 5.59
N ILE A 89 -12.49 -15.89 5.92
CA ILE A 89 -11.99 -16.97 6.78
C ILE A 89 -12.61 -16.89 8.18
N ALA A 90 -12.67 -15.70 8.78
CA ALA A 90 -13.25 -15.50 10.10
C ALA A 90 -14.75 -15.82 10.13
N LEU A 91 -15.50 -15.42 9.09
CA LEU A 91 -16.92 -15.74 8.97
C LEU A 91 -17.15 -17.24 8.82
N LEU A 92 -16.37 -17.92 7.97
CA LEU A 92 -16.45 -19.38 7.80
C LEU A 92 -16.11 -20.11 9.11
N ALA A 93 -15.04 -19.69 9.79
CA ALA A 93 -14.65 -20.24 11.08
C ALA A 93 -15.74 -20.06 12.13
N SER A 94 -16.37 -18.87 12.19
CA SER A 94 -17.48 -18.60 13.10
C SER A 94 -18.72 -19.44 12.77
N ALA A 95 -19.02 -19.66 11.49
CA ALA A 95 -20.16 -20.48 11.05
C ALA A 95 -20.04 -21.96 11.47
N ILE A 96 -18.81 -22.48 11.63
CA ILE A 96 -18.55 -23.85 12.10
C ILE A 96 -18.31 -23.94 13.62
N GLY A 97 -18.64 -22.90 14.39
CA GLY A 97 -18.54 -22.89 15.85
C GLY A 97 -17.27 -22.23 16.41
N GLY A 98 -16.47 -21.58 15.58
CA GLY A 98 -15.37 -20.73 16.00
C GLY A 98 -15.83 -19.44 16.68
N SER A 99 -14.91 -18.76 17.38
CA SER A 99 -15.18 -17.48 18.03
C SER A 99 -15.62 -16.39 17.04
N THR A 100 -16.58 -15.56 17.43
CA THR A 100 -17.02 -14.37 16.68
C THR A 100 -16.10 -13.16 16.86
N VAL A 101 -15.17 -13.20 17.82
CA VAL A 101 -14.26 -12.08 18.13
C VAL A 101 -13.46 -11.61 16.91
N PRO A 102 -12.85 -12.49 16.09
CA PRO A 102 -12.14 -12.05 14.88
C PRO A 102 -13.04 -11.32 13.89
N VAL A 103 -14.30 -11.74 13.74
CA VAL A 103 -15.28 -11.09 12.85
C VAL A 103 -15.56 -9.66 13.31
N LEU A 104 -15.74 -9.46 14.63
CA LEU A 104 -15.98 -8.12 15.19
C LEU A 104 -14.78 -7.19 15.00
N LEU A 105 -13.56 -7.68 15.23
CA LEU A 105 -12.33 -6.91 15.03
C LEU A 105 -12.14 -6.52 13.56
N LEU A 106 -12.36 -7.47 12.63
CA LEU A 106 -12.26 -7.21 11.19
C LEU A 106 -13.37 -6.29 10.69
N ALA A 107 -14.58 -6.36 11.26
CA ALA A 107 -15.66 -5.43 10.95
C ALA A 107 -15.32 -3.99 11.40
N LEU A 108 -14.72 -3.84 12.58
CA LEU A 108 -14.23 -2.54 13.06
C LEU A 108 -13.13 -1.99 12.14
N GLU A 109 -12.14 -2.82 11.79
CA GLU A 109 -11.08 -2.44 10.84
C GLU A 109 -11.66 -1.99 9.49
N GLY A 110 -12.61 -2.75 8.94
CA GLY A 110 -13.30 -2.40 7.69
C GLY A 110 -14.04 -1.07 7.77
N GLY A 111 -14.68 -0.79 8.92
CA GLY A 111 -15.29 0.50 9.19
C GLY A 111 -14.28 1.65 9.18
N LEU A 112 -13.13 1.48 9.85
CA LEU A 112 -12.05 2.48 9.87
C LEU A 112 -11.45 2.71 8.48
N LEU A 113 -11.26 1.65 7.70
CA LEU A 113 -10.79 1.72 6.32
C LEU A 113 -11.78 2.54 5.46
N LEU A 114 -13.07 2.22 5.55
CA LEU A 114 -14.13 2.91 4.79
C LEU A 114 -14.19 4.39 5.15
N VAL A 115 -14.20 4.72 6.44
CA VAL A 115 -14.21 6.12 6.91
C VAL A 115 -12.98 6.87 6.39
N SER A 116 -11.79 6.26 6.44
CA SER A 116 -10.56 6.87 5.96
C SER A 116 -10.61 7.18 4.46
N ILE A 117 -11.10 6.23 3.66
CA ILE A 117 -11.26 6.40 2.20
C ILE A 117 -12.28 7.51 1.89
N LEU A 118 -13.44 7.49 2.54
CA LEU A 118 -14.50 8.47 2.31
C LEU A 118 -14.08 9.87 2.77
N ALA A 119 -13.35 9.99 3.89
CA ALA A 119 -12.81 11.25 4.38
C ALA A 119 -11.76 11.83 3.40
N ALA A 120 -10.85 10.98 2.91
CA ALA A 120 -9.87 11.39 1.90
C ALA A 120 -10.56 11.83 0.59
N TRP A 121 -11.57 11.09 0.14
CA TRP A 121 -12.35 11.44 -1.04
C TRP A 121 -13.07 12.79 -0.87
N ALA A 122 -13.79 12.96 0.23
CA ALA A 122 -14.59 14.16 0.50
C ALA A 122 -13.73 15.42 0.58
N LYS A 123 -12.53 15.31 1.16
CA LYS A 123 -11.61 16.44 1.37
C LYS A 123 -10.78 16.79 0.14
N PHE A 124 -10.28 15.79 -0.59
CA PHE A 124 -9.23 16.03 -1.58
C PHE A 124 -9.66 15.77 -3.03
N THR A 125 -10.57 14.84 -3.30
CA THR A 125 -10.82 14.38 -4.69
C THR A 125 -12.25 14.51 -5.17
N ARG A 126 -13.18 15.01 -4.32
CA ARG A 126 -14.60 15.17 -4.66
C ARG A 126 -14.89 15.95 -5.95
N ARG A 127 -14.01 16.90 -6.33
CA ARG A 127 -14.17 17.71 -7.56
C ARG A 127 -13.72 16.97 -8.83
N GLU A 128 -12.79 16.02 -8.69
CA GLU A 128 -12.17 15.32 -9.82
C GLU A 128 -12.72 13.90 -10.00
N LEU A 129 -13.18 13.28 -8.92
CA LEU A 129 -13.66 11.90 -8.89
C LEU A 129 -15.12 11.86 -8.40
N PRO A 130 -16.10 11.70 -9.32
CA PRO A 130 -17.49 11.50 -8.95
C PRO A 130 -17.66 10.28 -8.05
N LEU A 131 -18.62 10.33 -7.12
CA LEU A 131 -18.87 9.23 -6.18
C LEU A 131 -19.18 7.91 -6.91
N GLY A 132 -19.85 7.97 -8.07
CA GLY A 132 -20.14 6.80 -8.90
C GLY A 132 -18.89 6.05 -9.36
N THR A 133 -17.75 6.73 -9.51
CA THR A 133 -16.47 6.08 -9.85
C THR A 133 -15.99 5.16 -8.73
N LEU A 134 -16.36 5.43 -7.46
CA LEU A 134 -16.03 4.55 -6.34
C LEU A 134 -16.71 3.17 -6.47
N LEU A 135 -17.81 3.06 -7.22
CA LEU A 135 -18.45 1.76 -7.49
C LEU A 135 -17.59 0.83 -8.35
N SER A 136 -16.61 1.37 -9.09
CA SER A 136 -15.63 0.57 -9.83
C SER A 136 -14.50 0.03 -8.96
N VAL A 137 -14.38 0.46 -7.70
CA VAL A 137 -13.29 0.07 -6.79
C VAL A 137 -13.24 -1.45 -6.58
N PRO A 138 -14.34 -2.18 -6.33
CA PRO A 138 -14.29 -3.63 -6.20
C PRO A 138 -13.73 -4.33 -7.44
N LEU A 139 -14.17 -3.94 -8.64
CA LEU A 139 -13.66 -4.48 -9.91
C LEU A 139 -12.18 -4.15 -10.10
N TYR A 140 -11.77 -2.93 -9.74
CA TYR A 140 -10.37 -2.49 -9.80
C TYR A 140 -9.48 -3.31 -8.87
N VAL A 141 -9.94 -3.60 -7.65
CA VAL A 141 -9.22 -4.44 -6.68
C VAL A 141 -9.06 -5.87 -7.22
N LEU A 142 -10.13 -6.47 -7.76
CA LEU A 142 -10.07 -7.80 -8.38
C LEU A 142 -9.08 -7.85 -9.54
N TRP A 143 -9.07 -6.81 -10.39
CA TRP A 143 -8.13 -6.71 -11.50
C TRP A 143 -6.66 -6.65 -11.07
N LYS A 144 -6.37 -6.26 -9.82
CA LYS A 144 -5.00 -6.28 -9.27
C LYS A 144 -4.55 -7.62 -8.72
N ILE A 145 -5.44 -8.60 -8.52
CA ILE A 145 -5.05 -9.92 -8.00
C ILE A 145 -3.93 -10.56 -8.84
N PRO A 146 -4.00 -10.60 -10.19
CA PRO A 146 -2.93 -11.16 -11.01
C PRO A 146 -1.60 -10.42 -10.87
N LEU A 147 -1.62 -9.11 -10.58
CA LEU A 147 -0.42 -8.32 -10.35
C LEU A 147 0.31 -8.82 -9.09
N TYR A 148 -0.42 -8.99 -7.98
CA TYR A 148 0.17 -9.51 -6.74
C TYR A 148 0.60 -10.98 -6.84
N LEU A 149 -0.15 -11.81 -7.56
CA LEU A 149 0.28 -13.18 -7.83
C LEU A 149 1.56 -13.22 -8.69
N ALA A 150 1.68 -12.32 -9.68
CA ALA A 150 2.88 -12.21 -10.49
C ALA A 150 4.09 -11.78 -9.65
N PHE A 151 3.94 -11.00 -8.58
CA PHE A 151 5.04 -10.71 -7.66
C PHE A 151 5.63 -11.98 -7.02
N LEU A 152 4.79 -12.96 -6.67
CA LEU A 152 5.23 -14.21 -6.03
C LEU A 152 5.96 -15.15 -6.99
N VAL A 153 5.58 -15.16 -8.27
CA VAL A 153 6.12 -16.10 -9.27
C VAL A 153 7.21 -15.47 -10.14
N LYS A 154 7.04 -14.19 -10.50
CA LYS A 154 7.91 -13.44 -11.42
C LYS A 154 8.04 -11.97 -10.95
N PRO A 155 8.73 -11.72 -9.82
CA PRO A 155 8.92 -10.37 -9.33
C PRO A 155 9.60 -9.50 -10.40
N GLN A 156 9.17 -8.24 -10.50
CA GLN A 156 9.69 -7.32 -11.50
C GLN A 156 11.00 -6.74 -10.98
N THR A 157 12.12 -7.27 -11.45
CA THR A 157 13.47 -6.87 -11.01
C THR A 157 14.16 -5.95 -12.01
N GLN A 158 13.67 -5.88 -13.25
CA GLN A 158 14.28 -5.08 -14.30
C GLN A 158 13.89 -3.59 -14.18
N TRP A 159 14.91 -2.74 -14.13
CA TRP A 159 14.71 -1.29 -14.24
C TRP A 159 14.48 -0.91 -15.71
N ILE A 160 13.21 -0.78 -16.09
CA ILE A 160 12.81 -0.33 -17.43
C ILE A 160 12.53 1.18 -17.35
N ARG A 161 13.22 1.99 -18.17
CA ARG A 161 12.93 3.43 -18.23
C ARG A 161 11.51 3.63 -18.78
N THR A 162 10.67 4.39 -18.08
CA THR A 162 9.34 4.74 -18.62
C THR A 162 9.54 5.65 -19.82
N ASP A 163 8.91 5.33 -20.94
CA ASP A 163 8.86 6.21 -22.11
C ASP A 163 8.25 7.55 -21.70
N ARG A 164 8.84 8.65 -22.20
CA ARG A 164 8.37 10.01 -21.97
C ARG A 164 7.82 10.52 -23.29
N ASP A 165 6.60 11.03 -23.26
CA ASP A 165 6.08 11.83 -24.37
C ASP A 165 6.99 13.08 -24.49
N VAL A 166 7.46 13.37 -25.71
CA VAL A 166 8.38 14.48 -26.03
C VAL A 166 7.61 15.78 -26.17
#